data_AF-A0A5Q2NAT1-F1
#
_entry.id   AF-A0A5Q2NAT1-F1
#
_cell.length_a   1.000
_cell.length_b   1.000
_cell.length_c   1.000
_cell.angle_alpha   90.00
_cell.angle_beta   90.00
_cell.angle_gamma   90.00
#
_symmetry.space_group_name_H-M   'P 1'
#
loop_
_entity.id
_entity.type
_entity.pdbx_description
1 polymer ?
#
loop_
_entity_poly.entity_id
_entity_poly.type
_entity_poly.pdbx_seq_one_letter_code
_entity_poly.pdbx_strand_id
1 'polypeptide(L)'
;MPFEVSDLVKQYQQYTYPYSIFHRLRDIEQEIERRNIAGIIHYTQSFCFRQIEDIILRQRLNVPILTLEGDRPGPIDARSRMRIDAFIDMLAY
;
A
#
# COMPACT_ATOMS: atom_id res chain seq x y z
N MET A 1 -6.93 -16.34 4.78
CA MET A 1 -5.58 -16.59 4.21
C MET A 1 -5.51 -15.96 2.82
N PRO A 2 -4.34 -15.51 2.33
CA PRO A 2 -4.26 -14.48 1.28
C PRO A 2 -4.56 -14.97 -0.15
N PHE A 3 -4.29 -16.24 -0.46
CA PHE A 3 -4.56 -16.83 -1.78
C PHE A 3 -5.14 -18.24 -1.62
N GLU A 4 -5.85 -18.72 -2.65
CA GLU A 4 -6.40 -20.06 -2.65
C GLU A 4 -5.32 -21.08 -3.04
N VAL A 5 -4.91 -21.92 -2.10
CA VAL A 5 -4.03 -23.07 -2.34
C VAL A 5 -4.54 -24.28 -1.56
N SER A 6 -4.18 -25.48 -2.01
CA SER A 6 -4.71 -26.74 -1.48
C SER A 6 -4.18 -27.15 -0.11
N ASP A 7 -3.24 -26.41 0.48
CA ASP A 7 -2.58 -26.75 1.74
C ASP A 7 -2.43 -25.51 2.62
N LEU A 8 -2.80 -25.63 3.90
CA LEU A 8 -2.84 -24.51 4.84
C LEU A 8 -1.45 -23.94 5.12
N VAL A 9 -0.42 -24.80 5.21
CA VAL A 9 0.96 -24.36 5.44
C VAL A 9 1.46 -23.54 4.25
N LYS A 10 1.22 -24.03 3.03
CA LYS A 10 1.50 -23.26 1.81
C LYS A 10 0.73 -21.95 1.80
N GLN A 11 -0.55 -21.95 2.20
CA GLN A 11 -1.37 -20.75 2.22
C GLN A 11 -0.80 -19.67 3.16
N TYR A 12 -0.27 -20.08 4.30
CA TYR A 12 0.39 -19.19 5.25
C TYR A 12 1.73 -18.67 4.73
N GLN A 13 2.51 -19.48 4.02
CA GLN A 13 3.77 -19.04 3.40
C GLN A 13 3.58 -18.01 2.28
N GLN A 14 2.37 -17.86 1.74
CA GLN A 14 2.10 -16.86 0.70
C GLN A 14 1.89 -15.43 1.25
N TYR A 15 1.83 -15.23 2.57
CA TYR A 15 1.82 -13.86 3.11
C TYR A 15 3.08 -13.12 2.67
N THR A 16 2.92 -11.91 2.13
CA THR A 16 4.06 -11.09 1.70
C THR A 16 4.70 -10.31 2.84
N TYR A 17 4.00 -10.16 3.98
CA TYR A 17 4.44 -9.40 5.14
C TYR A 17 5.75 -9.85 5.81
N PRO A 18 5.98 -11.16 6.07
CA PRO A 18 7.17 -11.62 6.79
C PRO A 18 8.47 -11.61 5.96
N TYR A 19 8.38 -11.37 4.65
CA TYR A 19 9.54 -11.38 3.74
C TYR A 19 10.07 -9.97 3.44
N SER A 20 11.02 -9.87 2.51
CA SER A 20 11.51 -8.58 2.03
C SER A 20 10.40 -7.79 1.33
N ILE A 21 10.55 -6.46 1.32
CA ILE A 21 9.61 -5.55 0.65
C ILE A 21 9.35 -5.92 -0.80
N PHE A 22 10.32 -6.53 -1.49
CA PHE A 22 10.20 -6.96 -2.88
C PHE A 22 9.14 -8.05 -3.11
N HIS A 23 8.79 -8.85 -2.08
CA HIS A 23 7.66 -9.77 -2.19
C HIS A 23 6.33 -9.01 -2.25
N ARG A 24 6.17 -8.03 -1.36
CA ARG A 24 4.97 -7.18 -1.33
C ARG A 24 4.88 -6.27 -2.56
N LEU A 25 6.01 -5.74 -3.02
CA LEU A 25 6.07 -4.90 -4.21
C LEU A 25 5.56 -5.64 -5.45
N ARG A 26 6.02 -6.89 -5.66
CA ARG A 26 5.56 -7.71 -6.79
C ARG A 26 4.05 -7.98 -6.74
N ASP A 27 3.51 -8.24 -5.55
CA ASP A 27 2.08 -8.43 -5.34
C ASP A 27 1.29 -7.15 -5.66
N ILE A 28 1.79 -5.99 -5.22
CA ILE A 28 1.20 -4.67 -5.52
C ILE A 28 1.25 -4.39 -7.03
N GLU A 29 2.39 -4.60 -7.70
CA GLU A 29 2.56 -4.38 -9.14
C GLU A 29 1.57 -5.21 -9.96
N GLN A 30 1.42 -6.50 -9.64
CA GLN A 30 0.46 -7.38 -10.30
C GLN A 30 -0.98 -6.90 -10.13
N GLU A 31 -1.35 -6.46 -8.93
CA GLU A 31 -2.72 -6.00 -8.66
C GLU A 31 -3.01 -4.61 -9.22
N ILE A 32 -1.99 -3.74 -9.40
CA ILE A 32 -2.12 -2.49 -10.14
C ILE A 32 -2.55 -2.79 -11.58
N GLU A 33 -1.82 -3.66 -12.27
CA GLU A 33 -2.10 -4.01 -13.67
C GLU A 33 -3.45 -4.71 -13.79
N ARG A 34 -3.69 -5.74 -12.97
CA ARG A 34 -4.91 -6.55 -13.02
C ARG A 34 -6.18 -5.73 -12.81
N ARG A 35 -6.13 -4.72 -11.94
CA ARG A 35 -7.31 -3.92 -11.55
C ARG A 35 -7.35 -2.55 -12.21
N ASN A 36 -6.37 -2.19 -13.03
CA ASN A 36 -6.17 -0.84 -13.57
C ASN A 36 -6.18 0.23 -12.47
N ILE A 37 -5.38 0.03 -11.42
CA ILE A 37 -5.31 0.98 -10.29
C ILE A 37 -4.67 2.28 -10.79
N ALA A 38 -5.38 3.40 -10.60
CA ALA A 38 -4.90 4.72 -11.00
C ALA A 38 -3.95 5.37 -9.99
N GLY A 39 -4.01 4.98 -8.71
CA GLY A 39 -3.15 5.52 -7.66
C GLY A 39 -3.23 4.70 -6.38
N ILE A 40 -2.21 4.85 -5.51
CA ILE A 40 -2.09 4.10 -4.27
C ILE A 40 -2.09 5.03 -3.06
N ILE A 41 -2.82 4.65 -2.02
CA ILE A 41 -2.69 5.24 -0.68
C ILE A 41 -1.83 4.30 0.17
N HIS A 42 -0.60 4.71 0.47
CA HIS A 42 0.30 4.01 1.38
C HIS A 42 0.03 4.49 2.81
N TYR A 43 -0.79 3.73 3.55
CA TYR A 43 -1.08 4.03 4.95
C TYR A 43 -0.07 3.32 5.87
N THR A 44 0.62 4.10 6.70
CA THR A 44 1.59 3.61 7.67
C THR A 44 1.17 3.93 9.10
N GLN A 45 1.60 3.09 10.05
CA GLN A 45 1.45 3.41 11.47
C GLN A 45 2.62 4.28 11.94
N SER A 46 2.35 5.23 12.84
CA SER A 46 3.38 6.01 13.50
C SER A 46 4.45 5.12 14.15
N PHE A 47 5.71 5.55 14.00
CA PHE A 47 6.90 4.82 14.47
C PHE A 47 7.11 3.43 13.86
N CYS A 48 6.46 3.12 12.74
CA CYS A 48 6.74 1.91 11.99
C CYS A 48 8.00 2.11 11.12
N PHE A 49 9.04 1.29 11.33
CA PHE A 49 10.28 1.34 10.54
C PHE A 49 10.06 1.18 9.02
N ARG A 50 8.91 0.63 8.62
CA ARG A 50 8.50 0.44 7.23
C ARG A 50 8.25 1.77 6.50
N GLN A 51 8.21 2.90 7.20
CA GLN A 51 8.22 4.23 6.57
C GLN A 51 9.42 4.42 5.62
N ILE A 52 10.57 3.79 5.90
CA ILE A 52 11.74 3.82 5.01
C ILE A 52 11.44 3.17 3.65
N GLU A 53 10.54 2.20 3.62
CA GLU A 53 10.14 1.50 2.39
C GLU A 53 9.30 2.38 1.45
N ASP A 54 8.78 3.51 1.93
CA ASP A 54 8.04 4.48 1.10
C ASP A 54 8.88 4.97 -0.09
N ILE A 55 10.18 5.17 0.13
CA ILE A 55 11.13 5.55 -0.92
C ILE A 55 11.17 4.48 -2.02
N ILE A 56 11.21 3.21 -1.63
CA ILE A 56 11.27 2.08 -2.58
C ILE A 56 9.97 1.99 -3.36
N LEU A 57 8.81 2.15 -2.69
CA LEU A 57 7.50 2.14 -3.34
C LEU A 57 7.40 3.24 -4.40
N ARG A 58 7.79 4.48 -4.05
CA ARG A 58 7.78 5.63 -4.97
C ARG A 58 8.71 5.48 -6.16
N GLN A 59 9.84 4.80 -6.00
CA GLN A 59 10.79 4.56 -7.08
C GLN A 59 10.36 3.44 -8.04
N ARG A 60 9.50 2.53 -7.59
CA ARG A 60 9.20 1.29 -8.32
C ARG A 60 7.81 1.28 -8.93
N LEU A 61 6.82 1.85 -8.26
CA LEU A 61 5.44 1.81 -8.72
C LEU A 61 5.21 2.91 -9.75
N ASN A 62 4.57 2.53 -10.86
CA ASN A 62 4.31 3.43 -12.00
C ASN A 62 3.03 4.26 -11.83
N VAL A 63 2.43 4.26 -10.64
CA VAL A 63 1.21 5.00 -10.32
C VAL A 63 1.48 5.99 -9.19
N PRO A 64 0.78 7.14 -9.16
CA PRO A 64 0.87 8.11 -8.08
C PRO A 64 0.65 7.48 -6.70
N ILE A 65 1.41 7.95 -5.69
CA ILE A 65 1.33 7.45 -4.31
C ILE A 65 1.11 8.59 -3.31
N LEU A 66 0.02 8.49 -2.54
CA LEU A 66 -0.24 9.29 -1.35
C LEU A 66 0.14 8.52 -0.09
N THR A 67 1.10 9.01 0.68
CA THR A 67 1.46 8.40 1.97
C THR A 67 0.71 9.08 3.11
N LEU A 68 -0.04 8.31 3.88
CA LEU A 68 -0.74 8.76 5.09
C LEU A 68 -0.16 8.04 6.31
N GLU A 69 -0.15 8.74 7.44
CA GLU A 69 0.30 8.19 8.71
C GLU A 69 -0.82 8.31 9.73
N GLY A 70 -1.06 7.24 10.48
CA GLY A 70 -1.99 7.23 11.61
C GLY A 70 -1.44 6.40 12.76
N ASP A 71 -2.09 6.47 13.92
CA ASP A 71 -1.69 5.67 15.10
C ASP A 71 -2.88 4.90 15.64
N ARG A 72 -3.79 5.60 16.31
CA ARG A 72 -5.00 5.01 16.89
C ARG A 72 -6.18 5.10 15.93
N PRO A 73 -7.11 4.13 15.98
CA PRO A 73 -8.38 4.25 15.27
C PRO A 73 -9.10 5.54 15.66
N GLY A 74 -9.60 6.28 14.67
CA GLY A 74 -10.27 7.55 14.88
C GLY A 74 -10.74 8.19 13.58
N PRO A 75 -11.47 9.31 13.65
CA PRO A 75 -11.83 10.08 12.47
C PRO A 75 -10.57 10.62 11.78
N ILE A 76 -10.64 10.77 10.47
CA ILE A 76 -9.56 11.39 9.70
C ILE A 76 -9.40 12.86 10.10
N ASP A 77 -8.16 13.28 10.35
CA ASP A 77 -7.86 14.68 10.63
C ASP A 77 -8.03 15.54 9.37
N ALA A 78 -8.26 16.85 9.56
CA ALA A 78 -8.52 17.77 8.46
C ALA A 78 -7.38 17.80 7.43
N ARG A 79 -6.13 17.65 7.85
CA ARG A 79 -4.97 17.68 6.96
C ARG A 79 -4.92 16.42 6.10
N SER A 80 -5.12 15.24 6.68
CA SER A 80 -5.19 14.00 5.91
C SER A 80 -6.36 14.02 4.93
N ARG A 81 -7.53 14.54 5.33
CA ARG A 81 -8.68 14.72 4.44
C ARG A 81 -8.36 15.59 3.23
N MET A 82 -7.81 16.79 3.45
CA MET A 82 -7.43 17.70 2.36
C MET A 82 -6.42 17.06 1.39
N ARG A 83 -5.49 16.25 1.88
CA ARG A 83 -4.50 15.55 1.05
C ARG A 83 -5.14 14.45 0.20
N ILE A 84 -6.13 13.74 0.73
CA ILE A 84 -6.90 12.76 -0.04
C ILE A 84 -7.69 13.47 -1.14
N ASP A 85 -8.39 14.56 -0.81
CA ASP A 85 -9.16 15.33 -1.79
C ASP A 85 -8.26 15.80 -2.95
N ALA A 86 -7.12 16.43 -2.63
CA ALA A 86 -6.15 16.87 -3.64
C ALA A 86 -5.54 15.72 -4.46
N PHE A 87 -5.34 14.54 -3.86
CA PHE A 87 -4.82 13.38 -4.56
C PHE A 87 -5.85 12.79 -5.52
N ILE A 88 -7.12 12.75 -5.14
CA ILE A 88 -8.22 12.33 -6.02
C ILE A 88 -8.35 13.29 -7.20
N ASP A 89 -8.31 14.60 -6.94
CA ASP A 89 -8.36 15.62 -8.00
C ASP A 89 -7.21 15.41 -8.99
N MET A 90 -5.99 15.16 -8.50
CA MET A 90 -4.81 14.90 -9.34
C MET A 90 -4.96 13.66 -10.24
N LEU A 91 -5.69 12.64 -9.79
CA LEU A 91 -5.93 11.40 -10.56
C LEU A 91 -7.03 11.55 -11.62
N ALA A 92 -7.88 12.58 -11.51
CA ALA A 92 -8.95 12.85 -12.46
C ALA A 92 -8.49 13.59 -13.73
N TYR A 93 -7.20 13.97 -13.79
CA TYR A 93 -6.54 14.62 -14.94
C TYR A 93 -5.54 13.67 -15.59
#